data_AF-A0A1F5GCR8-F1
#
_entry.id   AF-A0A1F5GCR8-F1
#
_cell.length_a   1.000
_cell.length_b   1.000
_cell.length_c   1.000
_cell.angle_alpha   90.00
_cell.angle_beta   90.00
_cell.angle_gamma   90.00
#
_symmetry.space_group_name_H-M   'P 1'
#
loop_
_entity.id
_entity.type
_entity.pdbx_description
1 polymer ?
#
loop_
_entity_poly.entity_id
_entity_poly.type
_entity_poly.pdbx_seq_one_letter_code
_entity_poly.pdbx_strand_id
1 'polypeptide(L)'
;MIAINPNKRLQEARDATRLADNSQLSTSISEYFVTHGAYPPDLAISTETEFASDEGPNWIPGLENLPQDPNQAGIISTLTSLFNMKVNNQTTPDTAIKPQVAGTQSVTVEANNTDGYITYASSSWPSDNYPPDYTGECSVWPSPDFLLIGQVNNGSSYFSRRSYLTFDTSSIPQNANITHASLKLTKQAEMYDTSYTLKVRSFNWSNSLECPPLGSTQGGDWGGNPPVAQLVGSFSAAAFPPVNNSFEIELTDLATIQTGGLTSLMLSTNREEDNQKPAVTVNFTMETFRPYSSNSTNAQYRPQLIIEYITEPPPPEESPQPSPPPKGCKNKKHIYCYLVTTDRQSAILWAQLENEDDERIYYKPTANCKNTPPPDYFFNYCINNP
;
A
#
# COMPACT_ATOMS: atom_id res chain seq x y z
N MET A 1 24.00 -41.01 25.84
CA MET A 1 23.13 -40.33 24.85
C MET A 1 21.74 -40.25 25.44
N ILE A 2 21.21 -39.05 25.67
CA ILE A 2 19.81 -38.87 26.11
C ILE A 2 18.95 -38.93 24.86
N ALA A 3 18.07 -39.94 24.75
CA ALA A 3 17.13 -40.03 23.65
C ALA A 3 16.09 -38.89 23.79
N ILE A 4 16.05 -37.98 22.80
CA ILE A 4 15.03 -36.93 22.74
C ILE A 4 13.77 -37.57 22.14
N ASN A 5 12.65 -37.53 22.86
CA ASN A 5 11.33 -37.89 22.34
C ASN A 5 10.71 -36.65 21.66
N PRO A 6 10.64 -36.59 20.31
CA PRO A 6 10.15 -35.40 19.61
C PRO A 6 8.69 -35.07 19.91
N ASN A 7 7.85 -36.10 20.16
CA ASN A 7 6.43 -35.91 20.47
C ASN A 7 6.26 -35.20 21.81
N LYS A 8 7.07 -35.56 22.81
CA LYS A 8 7.04 -34.90 24.12
C LYS A 8 7.37 -33.41 24.01
N ARG A 9 8.40 -33.05 23.23
CA ARG A 9 8.76 -31.65 23.01
C ARG A 9 7.69 -30.87 22.26
N LEU A 10 7.02 -31.50 21.30
CA LEU A 10 5.91 -30.88 20.57
C LEU A 10 4.72 -30.61 21.51
N GLN A 11 4.39 -31.56 22.39
CA GLN A 11 3.37 -31.39 23.43
C GLN A 11 3.72 -30.23 24.37
N GLU A 12 4.94 -30.19 24.88
CA GLU A 12 5.43 -29.11 25.76
C GLU A 12 5.35 -27.73 25.07
N ALA A 13 5.67 -27.64 23.78
CA ALA A 13 5.57 -26.38 23.02
C ALA A 13 4.12 -25.92 22.81
N ARG A 14 3.21 -26.86 22.50
CA ARG A 14 1.77 -26.55 22.37
C ARG A 14 1.19 -26.11 23.69
N ASP A 15 1.54 -26.79 24.79
CA ASP A 15 1.08 -26.43 26.13
C ASP A 15 1.59 -25.04 26.52
N ALA A 16 2.86 -24.73 26.25
CA ALA A 16 3.39 -23.38 26.48
C ALA A 16 2.59 -22.30 25.73
N THR A 17 2.16 -22.58 24.49
CA THR A 17 1.29 -21.69 23.71
C THR A 17 -0.09 -21.56 24.36
N ARG A 18 -0.72 -22.68 24.73
CA ARG A 18 -2.02 -22.68 25.43
C ARG A 18 -2.00 -21.84 26.70
N LEU A 19 -0.93 -21.96 27.48
CA LEU A 19 -0.77 -21.23 28.73
C LEU A 19 -0.63 -19.72 28.48
N ALA A 20 0.11 -19.32 27.44
CA ALA A 20 0.24 -17.93 27.04
C ALA A 20 -1.10 -17.36 26.57
N ASP A 21 -1.79 -18.06 25.67
CA ASP A 21 -3.10 -17.66 25.14
C ASP A 21 -4.15 -17.56 26.25
N ASN A 22 -4.20 -18.55 27.16
CA ASN A 22 -5.13 -18.53 28.31
C ASN A 22 -4.85 -17.33 29.23
N SER A 23 -3.59 -16.98 29.43
CA SER A 23 -3.20 -15.80 30.22
C SER A 23 -3.59 -14.50 29.54
N GLN A 24 -3.45 -14.40 28.21
CA GLN A 24 -3.86 -13.23 27.43
C GLN A 24 -5.39 -13.07 27.49
N LEU A 25 -6.13 -14.14 27.21
CA LEU A 25 -7.59 -14.16 27.31
C LEU A 25 -8.07 -13.75 28.70
N SER A 26 -7.48 -14.31 29.76
CA SER A 26 -7.81 -13.94 31.14
C SER A 26 -7.59 -12.45 31.42
N THR A 27 -6.53 -11.87 30.87
CA THR A 27 -6.24 -10.43 30.99
C THR A 27 -7.30 -9.60 30.28
N SER A 28 -7.61 -9.89 29.02
CA SER A 28 -8.63 -9.16 28.27
C SER A 28 -10.04 -9.27 28.89
N ILE A 29 -10.40 -10.45 29.40
CA ILE A 29 -11.66 -10.69 30.12
C ILE A 29 -11.72 -9.84 31.40
N SER A 30 -10.61 -9.75 32.13
CA SER A 30 -10.51 -8.92 33.35
C SER A 30 -10.59 -7.42 33.03
N GLU A 31 -9.93 -6.96 31.96
CA GLU A 31 -10.02 -5.58 31.50
C GLU A 31 -11.45 -5.19 31.10
N TYR A 32 -12.17 -6.10 30.43
CA TYR A 32 -13.58 -5.93 30.13
C TYR A 32 -14.41 -5.77 31.41
N PHE A 33 -14.19 -6.63 32.42
CA PHE A 33 -14.88 -6.52 33.71
C PHE A 33 -14.61 -5.18 34.39
N VAL A 34 -13.36 -4.71 34.42
CA VAL A 34 -13.00 -3.42 35.02
C VAL A 34 -13.73 -2.25 34.36
N THR A 35 -13.95 -2.33 33.04
CA THR A 35 -14.57 -1.25 32.27
C THR A 35 -16.11 -1.30 32.28
N HIS A 36 -16.71 -2.49 32.41
CA HIS A 36 -18.16 -2.68 32.28
C HIS A 36 -18.86 -3.11 33.58
N GLY A 37 -18.12 -3.51 34.61
CA GLY A 37 -18.66 -4.02 35.89
C GLY A 37 -19.26 -5.43 35.81
N ALA A 38 -19.05 -6.12 34.70
CA ALA A 38 -19.51 -7.49 34.46
C ALA A 38 -18.61 -8.17 33.42
N TYR A 39 -18.47 -9.49 33.54
CA TYR A 39 -17.71 -10.30 32.59
C TYR A 39 -18.49 -10.49 31.27
N PRO A 40 -17.80 -10.54 30.13
CA PRO A 40 -18.48 -10.60 28.84
C PRO A 40 -19.08 -12.00 28.56
N PRO A 41 -19.92 -12.14 27.51
CA PRO A 41 -20.57 -11.06 26.81
C PRO A 41 -21.66 -10.40 27.67
N ASP A 42 -22.05 -9.18 27.32
CA ASP A 42 -23.18 -8.50 27.96
C ASP A 42 -24.44 -9.37 27.92
N LEU A 43 -25.23 -9.35 29.01
CA LEU A 43 -26.53 -10.04 29.10
C LEU A 43 -27.51 -9.57 28.03
N ALA A 44 -27.36 -8.33 27.53
CA ALA A 44 -28.13 -7.83 26.39
C ALA A 44 -27.80 -8.54 25.06
N ILE A 45 -26.59 -9.11 24.94
CA ILE A 45 -26.10 -9.81 23.75
C ILE A 45 -26.36 -11.31 23.86
N SER A 46 -26.07 -11.91 25.02
CA SER A 46 -26.28 -13.34 25.24
C SER A 46 -26.59 -13.66 26.71
N THR A 47 -27.52 -14.59 26.93
CA THR A 47 -27.82 -15.16 28.25
C THR A 47 -27.06 -16.46 28.52
N GLU A 48 -26.24 -16.92 27.58
CA GLU A 48 -25.46 -18.15 27.74
C GLU A 48 -24.32 -17.94 28.74
N THR A 49 -23.97 -19.00 29.46
CA THR A 49 -22.94 -18.99 30.50
C THR A 49 -21.68 -19.73 30.08
N GLU A 50 -21.61 -20.14 28.82
CA GLU A 50 -20.57 -21.02 28.30
C GLU A 50 -20.25 -20.68 26.84
N PHE A 51 -18.97 -20.48 26.56
CA PHE A 51 -18.49 -20.04 25.25
C PHE A 51 -17.21 -20.78 24.87
N ALA A 52 -17.19 -21.34 23.66
CA ALA A 52 -16.01 -22.01 23.10
C ALA A 52 -15.22 -21.05 22.21
N SER A 53 -13.90 -21.24 22.09
CA SER A 53 -13.06 -20.43 21.20
C SER A 53 -13.20 -20.78 19.71
N ASP A 54 -13.72 -21.97 19.40
CA ASP A 54 -13.78 -22.53 18.03
C ASP A 54 -15.10 -22.26 17.31
N GLU A 55 -16.08 -21.69 17.99
CA GLU A 55 -17.42 -21.43 17.46
C GLU A 55 -17.98 -20.11 17.99
N GLY A 56 -18.91 -19.53 17.24
CA GLY A 56 -19.68 -18.34 17.65
C GLY A 56 -19.00 -16.99 17.40
N PRO A 57 -19.69 -15.88 17.72
CA PRO A 57 -19.12 -14.54 17.68
C PRO A 57 -17.99 -14.41 18.70
N ASN A 58 -17.11 -13.44 18.49
CA ASN A 58 -16.16 -13.08 19.53
C ASN A 58 -16.93 -12.60 20.77
N TRP A 59 -16.89 -13.42 21.80
CA TRP A 59 -17.56 -13.18 23.07
C TRP A 59 -16.76 -12.25 23.99
N ILE A 60 -15.58 -11.76 23.57
CA ILE A 60 -14.84 -10.66 24.19
C ILE A 60 -14.85 -9.46 23.23
N PRO A 61 -15.74 -8.47 23.45
CA PRO A 61 -15.75 -7.26 22.62
C PRO A 61 -14.38 -6.55 22.62
N GLY A 62 -13.90 -6.16 21.44
CA GLY A 62 -12.61 -5.47 21.27
C GLY A 62 -11.40 -6.38 21.06
N LEU A 63 -11.56 -7.70 21.18
CA LEU A 63 -10.57 -8.64 20.68
C LEU A 63 -10.91 -8.92 19.20
N GLU A 64 -9.98 -8.74 18.26
CA GLU A 64 -10.29 -8.94 16.83
C GLU A 64 -10.34 -10.43 16.45
N ASN A 65 -9.59 -11.29 17.15
CA ASN A 65 -9.57 -12.73 16.92
C ASN A 65 -9.35 -13.49 18.23
N LEU A 66 -10.21 -14.46 18.54
CA LEU A 66 -9.95 -15.41 19.63
C LEU A 66 -8.78 -16.33 19.23
N PRO A 67 -7.79 -16.53 20.10
CA PRO A 67 -6.73 -17.49 19.85
C PRO A 67 -7.36 -18.89 19.67
N GLN A 68 -6.87 -19.61 18.67
CA GLN A 68 -7.26 -20.99 18.42
C GLN A 68 -6.24 -21.92 19.06
N ASP A 69 -6.68 -23.08 19.53
CA ASP A 69 -5.76 -24.07 20.08
C ASP A 69 -4.71 -24.47 19.02
N PRO A 70 -3.44 -24.68 19.39
CA PRO A 70 -2.39 -25.09 18.46
C PRO A 70 -2.70 -26.36 17.63
N ASN A 71 -3.61 -27.24 18.09
CA ASN A 71 -4.08 -28.38 17.31
C ASN A 71 -5.14 -28.03 16.25
N GLN A 72 -5.84 -26.91 16.40
CA GLN A 72 -6.81 -26.41 15.42
C GLN A 72 -6.16 -25.46 14.41
N ALA A 73 -5.16 -24.69 14.84
CA ALA A 73 -4.62 -23.56 14.07
C ALA A 73 -3.67 -23.94 12.91
N GLY A 74 -3.40 -25.24 12.68
CA GLY A 74 -2.35 -25.71 11.78
C GLY A 74 -0.94 -25.27 12.24
N ILE A 75 0.11 -25.98 11.83
CA ILE A 75 1.48 -25.81 12.38
C ILE A 75 2.11 -24.41 12.09
N ILE A 76 1.43 -23.50 11.38
CA ILE A 76 2.05 -22.31 10.76
C ILE A 76 1.62 -20.95 11.37
N SER A 77 0.63 -20.87 12.26
CA SER A 77 0.00 -19.58 12.62
C SER A 77 0.54 -18.83 13.86
N THR A 78 1.36 -19.43 14.72
CA THR A 78 1.64 -18.90 16.08
C THR A 78 2.89 -18.04 16.25
N LEU A 79 3.62 -17.70 15.18
CA LEU A 79 4.82 -16.84 15.27
C LEU A 79 4.53 -15.33 15.13
N THR A 80 3.37 -14.94 14.60
CA THR A 80 3.04 -13.53 14.31
C THR A 80 2.41 -12.79 15.49
N SER A 81 1.73 -13.47 16.42
CA SER A 81 1.02 -12.81 17.54
C SER A 81 1.96 -12.31 18.65
N LEU A 82 3.12 -12.93 18.84
CA LEU A 82 4.06 -12.59 19.92
C LEU A 82 4.84 -11.28 19.68
N PHE A 83 4.85 -10.72 18.47
CA PHE A 83 5.60 -9.50 18.16
C PHE A 83 4.81 -8.19 18.30
N ASN A 84 3.48 -8.24 18.42
CA ASN A 84 2.64 -7.03 18.54
C ASN A 84 2.34 -6.60 19.99
N MET A 85 2.76 -7.36 21.01
CA MET A 85 2.60 -6.99 22.43
C MET A 85 3.74 -6.11 22.96
N LYS A 86 3.95 -4.94 22.35
CA LYS A 86 4.78 -3.88 22.96
C LYS A 86 4.00 -2.56 23.03
N VAL A 87 3.32 -2.43 24.18
CA VAL A 87 3.12 -1.19 24.96
C VAL A 87 2.52 0.00 24.20
N ASN A 88 1.21 0.20 24.37
CA ASN A 88 0.60 1.51 24.44
C ASN A 88 -0.34 1.57 25.66
N ASN A 89 0.24 1.84 26.82
CA ASN A 89 -0.53 2.36 27.96
C ASN A 89 -0.80 3.84 27.68
N GLN A 90 -1.96 4.13 27.08
CA GLN A 90 -2.48 5.49 27.00
C GLN A 90 -3.86 5.51 27.66
N THR A 91 -3.91 6.25 28.77
CA THR A 91 -5.12 6.56 29.55
C THR A 91 -6.21 7.15 28.65
N THR A 92 -7.43 6.63 28.81
CA THR A 92 -8.66 7.05 28.15
C THR A 92 -8.96 8.54 28.33
N PRO A 93 -9.37 9.23 27.26
CA PRO A 93 -10.30 10.35 27.37
C PRO A 93 -11.70 9.94 26.88
N ASP A 94 -12.72 10.49 27.55
CA ASP A 94 -14.15 10.43 27.22
C ASP A 94 -14.46 10.26 25.73
N THR A 95 -15.24 9.22 25.42
CA THR A 95 -15.77 8.89 24.09
C THR A 95 -16.88 9.86 23.67
N ALA A 96 -16.53 11.14 23.52
CA ALA A 96 -17.21 11.97 22.55
C ALA A 96 -16.71 11.52 21.18
N ILE A 97 -17.59 10.91 20.36
CA ILE A 97 -17.31 10.63 18.94
C ILE A 97 -17.04 11.97 18.26
N LYS A 98 -15.79 12.44 18.31
CA LYS A 98 -15.34 13.55 17.49
C LYS A 98 -15.21 12.98 16.08
N PRO A 99 -15.79 13.61 15.07
CA PRO A 99 -15.60 13.19 13.68
C PRO A 99 -14.09 13.16 13.41
N GLN A 100 -13.57 11.97 13.12
CA GLN A 100 -12.19 11.81 12.69
C GLN A 100 -12.10 12.44 11.30
N VAL A 101 -11.56 13.66 11.24
CA VAL A 101 -11.35 14.35 9.96
C VAL A 101 -10.25 13.58 9.22
N ALA A 102 -10.54 13.15 7.99
CA ALA A 102 -9.56 12.48 7.15
C ALA A 102 -8.31 13.37 7.02
N GLY A 103 -7.17 12.88 7.49
CA GLY A 103 -5.90 13.59 7.38
C GLY A 103 -5.40 13.55 5.94
N THR A 104 -4.93 14.68 5.42
CA THR A 104 -4.19 14.73 4.14
C THR A 104 -2.88 13.98 4.29
N GLN A 105 -2.66 13.03 3.39
CA GLN A 105 -1.43 12.26 3.25
C GLN A 105 -0.66 12.76 2.03
N SER A 106 0.66 12.64 2.04
CA SER A 106 1.52 13.00 0.91
C SER A 106 2.50 11.88 0.63
N VAL A 107 2.67 11.55 -0.65
CA VAL A 107 3.66 10.59 -1.15
C VAL A 107 4.47 11.22 -2.26
N THR A 108 5.78 10.96 -2.27
CA THR A 108 6.68 11.31 -3.36
C THR A 108 7.20 10.03 -3.99
N VAL A 109 6.92 9.86 -5.28
CA VAL A 109 7.31 8.68 -6.06
C VAL A 109 8.39 9.08 -7.05
N GLU A 110 9.54 8.42 -7.03
CA GLU A 110 10.58 8.61 -8.05
C GLU A 110 10.18 7.91 -9.35
N ALA A 111 10.58 8.47 -10.49
CA ALA A 111 10.39 7.80 -11.77
C ALA A 111 11.20 6.50 -11.85
N ASN A 112 10.64 5.51 -12.53
CA ASN A 112 11.23 4.18 -12.67
C ASN A 112 12.30 4.15 -13.78
N ASN A 113 13.06 3.06 -13.84
CA ASN A 113 14.13 2.90 -14.83
C ASN A 113 13.62 2.62 -16.27
N THR A 114 12.30 2.61 -16.51
CA THR A 114 11.70 2.42 -17.84
C THR A 114 11.49 3.72 -18.60
N ASP A 115 11.80 4.86 -17.98
CA ASP A 115 11.81 6.17 -18.63
C ASP A 115 12.65 6.16 -19.91
N GLY A 116 12.27 7.01 -20.87
CA GLY A 116 13.03 7.14 -22.10
C GLY A 116 12.51 8.27 -22.97
N TYR A 117 13.06 8.38 -24.17
CA TYR A 117 12.51 9.28 -25.18
C TYR A 117 12.55 8.65 -26.57
N ILE A 118 11.59 9.05 -27.39
CA ILE A 118 11.55 8.71 -28.81
C ILE A 118 12.04 9.94 -29.58
N THR A 119 12.81 9.71 -30.64
CA THR A 119 13.26 10.75 -31.57
C THR A 119 12.82 10.40 -32.98
N TYR A 120 12.26 11.37 -33.68
CA TYR A 120 12.13 11.37 -35.14
C TYR A 120 13.19 12.28 -35.74
N ALA A 121 13.95 11.75 -36.70
CA ALA A 121 14.95 12.48 -37.45
C ALA A 121 14.60 12.55 -38.94
N SER A 122 14.69 13.73 -39.53
CA SER A 122 14.59 13.93 -40.99
C SER A 122 15.94 14.42 -41.51
N SER A 123 16.51 13.71 -42.49
CA SER A 123 17.85 13.96 -43.05
C SER A 123 17.85 14.89 -44.27
N SER A 124 16.68 15.26 -44.78
CA SER A 124 16.53 16.20 -45.88
C SER A 124 16.09 17.56 -45.32
N TRP A 125 17.00 18.54 -45.26
CA TRP A 125 16.62 19.93 -45.04
C TRP A 125 16.85 20.77 -46.31
N PRO A 126 15.93 21.68 -46.69
CA PRO A 126 14.60 21.89 -46.13
C PRO A 126 13.63 20.82 -46.66
N SER A 127 13.20 19.88 -45.83
CA SER A 127 12.02 19.10 -46.13
C SER A 127 10.81 19.94 -45.71
N ASP A 128 9.78 19.95 -46.56
CA ASP A 128 8.45 20.41 -46.17
C ASP A 128 7.76 19.41 -45.22
N ASN A 129 8.48 18.37 -44.77
CA ASN A 129 7.98 17.35 -43.87
C ASN A 129 8.29 17.77 -42.43
N TYR A 130 7.25 18.23 -41.76
CA TYR A 130 7.28 18.68 -40.37
C TYR A 130 7.00 17.52 -39.42
N PRO A 131 7.39 17.66 -38.15
CA PRO A 131 7.45 16.55 -37.24
C PRO A 131 6.15 16.30 -36.47
N PRO A 132 5.95 15.03 -36.06
CA PRO A 132 6.66 13.85 -36.54
C PRO A 132 6.48 13.66 -38.04
N ASP A 133 7.62 13.64 -38.74
CA ASP A 133 7.71 13.14 -40.08
C ASP A 133 7.80 11.64 -39.90
N TYR A 134 6.64 10.96 -39.95
CA TYR A 134 6.57 9.50 -39.79
C TYR A 134 7.27 8.76 -40.94
N THR A 135 7.79 9.47 -41.94
CA THR A 135 8.67 8.94 -42.99
C THR A 135 10.16 9.04 -42.62
N GLY A 136 10.49 9.83 -41.59
CA GLY A 136 11.83 9.96 -41.03
C GLY A 136 12.27 8.74 -40.22
N GLU A 137 13.54 8.75 -39.83
CA GLU A 137 14.13 7.71 -38.99
C GLU A 137 13.66 7.88 -37.54
N CYS A 138 13.01 6.85 -37.01
CA CYS A 138 12.63 6.81 -35.60
C CYS A 138 13.69 6.06 -34.78
N SER A 139 14.00 6.57 -33.59
CA SER A 139 14.85 5.90 -32.62
C SER A 139 14.29 6.00 -31.21
N VAL A 140 14.33 4.90 -30.47
CA VAL A 140 14.00 4.85 -29.04
C VAL A 140 15.28 4.85 -28.23
N TRP A 141 15.32 5.69 -27.20
CA TRP A 141 16.41 5.75 -26.23
C TRP A 141 15.84 5.38 -24.86
N PRO A 142 15.79 4.08 -24.52
CA PRO A 142 15.35 3.67 -23.20
C PRO A 142 16.44 3.99 -22.18
N SER A 143 16.04 4.39 -20.98
CA SER A 143 16.93 4.49 -19.83
C SER A 143 18.17 5.38 -20.07
N PRO A 144 18.08 6.58 -20.69
CA PRO A 144 19.22 7.48 -20.83
C PRO A 144 19.55 8.17 -19.49
N ASP A 145 20.71 8.83 -19.33
CA ASP A 145 21.01 9.66 -18.15
C ASP A 145 20.20 10.98 -18.09
N PHE A 146 19.58 11.33 -19.20
CA PHE A 146 18.80 12.54 -19.39
C PHE A 146 17.74 12.32 -20.45
N LEU A 147 16.66 13.10 -20.36
CA LEU A 147 15.56 13.05 -21.30
C LEU A 147 15.67 14.19 -22.32
N LEU A 148 14.99 14.06 -23.46
CA LEU A 148 14.95 15.09 -24.47
C LEU A 148 13.51 15.33 -24.94
N ILE A 149 13.09 16.59 -24.85
CA ILE A 149 11.75 17.03 -25.22
C ILE A 149 11.89 18.20 -26.19
N GLY A 150 11.04 18.28 -27.23
CA GLY A 150 11.01 19.41 -28.17
C GLY A 150 11.78 19.11 -29.45
N GLN A 151 12.41 20.12 -30.02
CA GLN A 151 12.88 20.06 -31.41
C GLN A 151 14.21 20.76 -31.69
N VAL A 152 14.95 20.24 -32.67
CA VAL A 152 16.27 20.75 -33.06
C VAL A 152 16.39 20.80 -34.57
N ASN A 153 16.91 21.91 -35.07
CA ASN A 153 17.39 22.04 -36.43
C ASN A 153 18.90 22.34 -36.40
N ASN A 154 19.72 21.50 -37.02
CA ASN A 154 21.17 21.70 -37.10
C ASN A 154 21.67 22.12 -38.49
N GLY A 155 20.76 22.57 -39.36
CA GLY A 155 21.04 23.05 -40.71
C GLY A 155 21.02 21.97 -41.79
N SER A 156 21.33 20.72 -41.44
CA SER A 156 21.26 19.56 -42.35
C SER A 156 20.16 18.57 -41.97
N SER A 157 19.71 18.60 -40.72
CA SER A 157 18.76 17.63 -40.18
C SER A 157 17.85 18.27 -39.17
N TYR A 158 16.68 17.66 -39.05
CA TYR A 158 15.66 18.05 -38.10
C TYR A 158 15.39 16.90 -37.13
N PHE A 159 15.21 17.22 -35.84
CA PHE A 159 14.83 16.26 -34.80
C PHE A 159 13.60 16.73 -34.04
N SER A 160 12.63 15.85 -33.82
CA SER A 160 11.59 16.00 -32.80
C SER A 160 11.66 14.91 -31.77
N ARG A 161 11.42 15.26 -30.51
CA ARG A 161 11.63 14.39 -29.36
C ARG A 161 10.51 14.53 -28.34
N ARG A 162 10.04 13.39 -27.84
CA ARG A 162 9.10 13.27 -26.72
C ARG A 162 9.68 12.34 -25.70
N SER A 163 9.53 12.67 -24.43
CA SER A 163 10.01 11.86 -23.32
C SER A 163 8.85 11.22 -22.58
N TYR A 164 9.10 10.10 -21.92
CA TYR A 164 8.10 9.25 -21.30
C TYR A 164 8.61 8.88 -19.90
N LEU A 165 7.76 9.10 -18.89
CA LEU A 165 8.06 8.96 -17.46
C LEU A 165 7.05 8.05 -16.76
N THR A 166 7.51 7.00 -16.08
CA THR A 166 6.60 6.11 -15.33
C THR A 166 6.90 6.11 -13.84
N PHE A 167 5.86 6.13 -13.02
CA PHE A 167 5.92 6.18 -11.56
C PHE A 167 5.15 5.00 -10.96
N ASP A 168 5.74 4.30 -10.00
CA ASP A 168 5.04 3.23 -9.27
C ASP A 168 4.22 3.81 -8.11
N THR A 169 2.93 3.98 -8.35
CA THR A 169 1.95 4.53 -7.42
C THR A 169 1.18 3.43 -6.68
N SER A 170 1.73 2.21 -6.62
CA SER A 170 1.12 1.07 -5.91
C SER A 170 1.00 1.25 -4.39
N SER A 171 1.79 2.15 -3.81
CA SER A 171 1.72 2.50 -2.39
C SER A 171 0.49 3.35 -2.01
N ILE A 172 -0.22 3.90 -3.00
CA ILE A 172 -1.43 4.70 -2.77
C ILE A 172 -2.64 3.75 -2.64
N PRO A 173 -3.41 3.83 -1.53
CA PRO A 173 -4.61 3.00 -1.36
C PRO A 173 -5.60 3.17 -2.51
N GLN A 174 -6.27 2.08 -2.92
CA GLN A 174 -7.24 2.12 -4.03
C GLN A 174 -8.46 3.01 -3.73
N ASN A 175 -8.78 3.25 -2.45
CA ASN A 175 -9.84 4.16 -2.01
C ASN A 175 -9.35 5.58 -1.73
N ALA A 176 -8.12 5.92 -2.12
CA ALA A 176 -7.59 7.27 -1.95
C ALA A 176 -8.26 8.24 -2.93
N ASN A 177 -8.71 9.38 -2.43
CA ASN A 177 -9.11 10.52 -3.23
C ASN A 177 -7.92 11.47 -3.38
N ILE A 178 -7.36 11.55 -4.58
CA ILE A 178 -6.21 12.42 -4.88
C ILE A 178 -6.68 13.87 -4.91
N THR A 179 -6.10 14.70 -4.05
CA THR A 179 -6.46 16.12 -3.89
C THR A 179 -5.48 17.06 -4.58
N HIS A 180 -4.23 16.62 -4.76
CA HIS A 180 -3.20 17.39 -5.46
C HIS A 180 -2.18 16.45 -6.10
N ALA A 181 -1.63 16.84 -7.25
CA ALA A 181 -0.48 16.17 -7.83
C ALA A 181 0.41 17.15 -8.60
N SER A 182 1.73 17.01 -8.46
CA SER A 182 2.71 17.77 -9.23
C SER A 182 3.82 16.87 -9.77
N LEU A 183 4.26 17.16 -10.99
CA LEU A 183 5.45 16.55 -11.59
C LEU A 183 6.66 17.47 -11.35
N LYS A 184 7.62 16.99 -10.57
CA LYS A 184 8.87 17.69 -10.32
C LYS A 184 9.95 17.21 -11.27
N LEU A 185 10.56 18.16 -12.00
CA LEU A 185 11.66 17.91 -12.94
C LEU A 185 12.87 18.76 -12.58
N THR A 186 14.07 18.24 -12.84
CA THR A 186 15.33 18.97 -12.64
C THR A 186 16.02 19.21 -13.97
N LYS A 187 16.33 20.47 -14.27
CA LYS A 187 16.98 20.87 -15.53
C LYS A 187 18.44 20.41 -15.56
N GLN A 188 18.87 19.73 -16.62
CA GLN A 188 20.22 19.15 -16.72
C GLN A 188 21.19 20.01 -17.56
N ALA A 189 20.70 20.77 -18.54
CA ALA A 189 21.54 21.64 -19.39
C ALA A 189 20.84 22.96 -19.73
N GLU A 190 21.60 23.93 -20.22
CA GLU A 190 21.07 25.19 -20.75
C GLU A 190 20.42 25.01 -22.12
N MET A 191 19.40 25.82 -22.38
CA MET A 191 18.60 25.81 -23.61
C MET A 191 18.74 27.15 -24.33
N TYR A 192 18.80 27.11 -25.66
CA TYR A 192 19.06 28.31 -26.47
C TYR A 192 17.79 29.13 -26.76
N ASP A 193 16.64 28.46 -26.82
CA ASP A 193 15.33 29.09 -27.01
C ASP A 193 14.40 28.68 -25.87
N THR A 194 13.58 29.61 -25.40
CA THR A 194 12.59 29.44 -24.32
C THR A 194 11.19 29.90 -24.75
N SER A 195 10.97 30.14 -26.05
CA SER A 195 9.69 30.57 -26.64
C SER A 195 8.70 29.42 -26.86
N TYR A 196 8.70 28.44 -25.95
CA TYR A 196 7.80 27.29 -26.00
C TYR A 196 7.20 26.97 -24.62
N THR A 197 6.17 26.15 -24.62
CA THR A 197 5.52 25.61 -23.43
C THR A 197 5.74 24.10 -23.40
N LEU A 198 6.31 23.60 -22.30
CA LEU A 198 6.37 22.19 -21.98
C LEU A 198 4.96 21.69 -21.66
N LYS A 199 4.57 20.56 -22.23
CA LYS A 199 3.27 19.92 -22.05
C LYS A 199 3.47 18.57 -21.39
N VAL A 200 2.60 18.25 -20.43
CA VAL A 200 2.56 16.95 -19.73
C VAL A 200 1.23 16.30 -20.07
N ARG A 201 1.28 15.08 -20.60
CA ARG A 201 0.09 14.32 -21.01
C ARG A 201 0.04 12.97 -20.28
N SER A 202 -1.16 12.53 -19.91
CA SER A 202 -1.35 11.16 -19.42
C SER A 202 -1.36 10.21 -20.61
N PHE A 203 -0.33 9.38 -20.71
CA PHE A 203 -0.13 8.50 -21.84
C PHE A 203 0.44 7.18 -21.36
N ASN A 204 -0.24 6.09 -21.68
CA ASN A 204 0.18 4.75 -21.33
C ASN A 204 0.77 4.09 -22.58
N TRP A 205 2.09 3.89 -22.60
CA TRP A 205 2.82 3.15 -23.65
C TRP A 205 3.14 1.72 -23.21
N SER A 206 2.37 1.18 -22.26
CA SER A 206 2.64 -0.12 -21.65
C SER A 206 4.03 -0.16 -21.00
N ASN A 207 4.82 -1.23 -21.23
CA ASN A 207 6.09 -1.47 -20.54
C ASN A 207 7.34 -1.31 -21.44
N SER A 208 7.18 -0.98 -22.72
CA SER A 208 8.28 -0.87 -23.67
C SER A 208 7.97 0.23 -24.66
N LEU A 209 8.87 1.20 -24.80
CA LEU A 209 8.78 2.22 -25.84
C LEU A 209 9.21 1.62 -27.18
N GLU A 210 8.36 1.74 -28.18
CA GLU A 210 8.60 1.26 -29.53
C GLU A 210 8.37 2.36 -30.56
N CYS A 211 9.26 2.41 -31.56
CA CYS A 211 9.00 3.21 -32.74
C CYS A 211 7.79 2.64 -33.48
N PRO A 212 6.80 3.47 -33.87
CA PRO A 212 5.72 2.96 -34.69
C PRO A 212 6.27 2.47 -36.04
N PRO A 213 5.64 1.47 -36.67
CA PRO A 213 6.06 0.99 -37.99
C PRO A 213 6.16 2.14 -38.99
N LEU A 214 7.18 2.12 -39.85
CA LEU A 214 7.34 3.12 -40.91
C LEU A 214 6.07 3.24 -41.75
N GLY A 215 5.57 4.47 -41.93
CA GLY A 215 4.32 4.73 -42.66
C GLY A 215 3.04 4.46 -41.87
N SER A 216 3.11 4.07 -40.59
CA SER A 216 1.93 3.97 -39.72
C SER A 216 1.35 5.35 -39.44
N THR A 217 0.04 5.51 -39.70
CA THR A 217 -0.72 6.71 -39.35
C THR A 217 -1.20 6.71 -37.90
N GLN A 218 -1.09 5.58 -37.18
CA GLN A 218 -1.62 5.44 -35.82
C GLN A 218 -0.67 5.93 -34.73
N GLY A 219 0.53 6.42 -35.07
CA GLY A 219 1.45 7.04 -34.11
C GLY A 219 2.10 6.09 -33.10
N GLY A 220 1.57 4.89 -32.81
CA GLY A 220 2.12 3.97 -31.81
C GLY A 220 2.48 4.67 -30.50
N ASP A 221 3.64 4.34 -29.90
CA ASP A 221 4.09 4.99 -28.67
C ASP A 221 4.54 6.44 -28.86
N TRP A 222 4.63 6.94 -30.10
CA TRP A 222 4.74 8.38 -30.31
C TRP A 222 3.49 9.11 -29.82
N GLY A 223 2.31 8.48 -29.85
CA GLY A 223 1.06 9.05 -29.35
C GLY A 223 0.30 9.96 -30.33
N GLY A 224 0.76 10.09 -31.58
CA GLY A 224 0.10 10.85 -32.65
C GLY A 224 0.63 12.27 -32.88
N ASN A 225 0.11 12.96 -33.91
CA ASN A 225 0.44 14.35 -34.23
C ASN A 225 -0.82 15.18 -34.60
N PRO A 226 -1.30 16.06 -33.71
CA PRO A 226 -0.85 16.24 -32.33
C PRO A 226 -1.12 14.97 -31.48
N PRO A 227 -0.52 14.85 -30.28
CA PRO A 227 -0.84 13.74 -29.41
C PRO A 227 -2.32 13.70 -29.02
N VAL A 228 -2.92 12.52 -29.04
CA VAL A 228 -4.31 12.31 -28.61
C VAL A 228 -4.46 12.14 -27.09
N ALA A 229 -3.34 11.90 -26.40
CA ALA A 229 -3.26 11.74 -24.96
C ALA A 229 -3.79 12.98 -24.20
N GLN A 230 -4.52 12.77 -23.09
CA GLN A 230 -5.10 13.84 -22.27
C GLN A 230 -4.00 14.82 -21.81
N LEU A 231 -4.19 16.13 -22.02
CA LEU A 231 -3.30 17.15 -21.45
C LEU A 231 -3.59 17.31 -19.96
N VAL A 232 -2.59 17.07 -19.12
CA VAL A 232 -2.74 17.10 -17.66
C VAL A 232 -1.93 18.21 -17.00
N GLY A 233 -0.89 18.74 -17.64
CA GLY A 233 -0.10 19.84 -17.09
C GLY A 233 0.64 20.64 -18.15
N SER A 234 1.09 21.84 -17.80
CA SER A 234 1.94 22.64 -18.69
C SER A 234 2.84 23.61 -17.93
N PHE A 235 3.99 23.93 -18.50
CA PHE A 235 4.97 24.84 -17.90
C PHE A 235 5.64 25.72 -18.96
N SER A 236 5.74 27.02 -18.72
CA SER A 236 6.38 27.95 -19.65
C SER A 236 7.90 27.81 -19.60
N ALA A 237 8.56 27.60 -20.74
CA ALA A 237 10.02 27.49 -20.78
C ALA A 237 10.73 28.79 -20.39
N ALA A 238 10.06 29.94 -20.52
CA ALA A 238 10.56 31.23 -20.04
C ALA A 238 10.73 31.28 -18.51
N ALA A 239 10.06 30.39 -17.77
CA ALA A 239 10.15 30.28 -16.32
C ALA A 239 11.08 29.15 -15.84
N PHE A 240 11.84 28.51 -16.75
CA PHE A 240 12.75 27.44 -16.33
C PHE A 240 13.84 27.97 -15.37
N PRO A 241 14.16 27.20 -14.33
CA PRO A 241 15.21 27.60 -13.40
C PRO A 241 16.61 27.42 -14.02
N PRO A 242 17.68 27.82 -13.31
CA PRO A 242 19.05 27.47 -13.68
C PRO A 242 19.27 25.94 -13.77
N VAL A 243 20.36 25.54 -14.44
CA VAL A 243 20.78 24.13 -14.47
C VAL A 243 20.97 23.57 -13.04
N ASN A 244 20.58 22.31 -12.86
CA ASN A 244 20.55 21.54 -11.61
C ASN A 244 19.53 22.01 -10.57
N ASN A 245 18.64 22.94 -10.91
CA ASN A 245 17.51 23.30 -10.07
C ASN A 245 16.23 22.62 -10.54
N SER A 246 15.39 22.24 -9.56
CA SER A 246 14.10 21.64 -9.82
C SER A 246 12.99 22.69 -9.95
N PHE A 247 11.93 22.33 -10.65
CA PHE A 247 10.66 23.04 -10.70
C PHE A 247 9.53 22.02 -10.75
N GLU A 248 8.31 22.47 -10.43
CA GLU A 248 7.12 21.63 -10.39
C GLU A 248 6.11 22.06 -11.45
N ILE A 249 5.43 21.07 -12.02
CA ILE A 249 4.34 21.24 -12.96
C ILE A 249 3.10 20.68 -12.31
N GLU A 250 2.15 21.54 -11.98
CA GLU A 250 0.87 21.13 -11.42
C GLU A 250 0.08 20.29 -12.44
N LEU A 251 -0.46 19.16 -11.97
CA LEU A 251 -1.31 18.28 -12.76
C LEU A 251 -2.78 18.58 -12.45
N THR A 252 -3.53 18.94 -13.48
CA THR A 252 -4.91 19.44 -13.40
C THR A 252 -5.97 18.34 -13.50
N ASP A 253 -5.63 17.20 -14.11
CA ASP A 253 -6.55 16.06 -14.26
C ASP A 253 -6.07 14.88 -13.40
N LEU A 254 -6.44 14.93 -12.13
CA LEU A 254 -6.00 13.98 -11.10
C LEU A 254 -6.55 12.56 -11.32
N ALA A 255 -7.65 12.40 -12.08
CA ALA A 255 -8.22 11.10 -12.40
C ALA A 255 -7.31 10.23 -13.28
N THR A 256 -6.30 10.84 -13.89
CA THR A 256 -5.30 10.14 -14.71
C THR A 256 -4.17 9.50 -13.89
N ILE A 257 -4.06 9.82 -12.61
CA ILE A 257 -3.09 9.21 -11.69
C ILE A 257 -3.65 7.89 -11.20
N GLN A 258 -2.97 6.79 -11.49
CA GLN A 258 -3.42 5.46 -11.07
C GLN A 258 -3.12 5.24 -9.60
N THR A 259 -4.05 4.66 -8.85
CA THR A 259 -3.81 4.12 -7.50
C THR A 259 -3.61 2.61 -7.60
N GLY A 260 -2.58 2.04 -6.95
CA GLY A 260 -2.36 0.60 -7.00
C GLY A 260 -1.64 0.08 -8.25
N GLY A 261 -0.96 0.94 -9.01
CA GLY A 261 -0.34 0.57 -10.29
C GLY A 261 0.71 1.57 -10.79
N LEU A 262 0.88 1.65 -12.11
CA LEU A 262 1.83 2.56 -12.75
C LEU A 262 1.13 3.81 -13.28
N THR A 263 1.64 4.98 -12.93
CA THR A 263 1.24 6.24 -13.55
C THR A 263 2.26 6.61 -14.62
N SER A 264 1.79 6.80 -15.86
CA SER A 264 2.64 7.05 -17.03
C SER A 264 2.34 8.41 -17.67
N LEU A 265 3.38 9.21 -17.87
CA LEU A 265 3.31 10.57 -18.41
C LEU A 265 4.17 10.73 -19.65
N MET A 266 3.69 11.48 -20.63
CA MET A 266 4.44 11.90 -21.81
C MET A 266 4.73 13.41 -21.73
N LEU A 267 5.95 13.79 -22.08
CA LEU A 267 6.42 15.16 -22.18
C LEU A 267 6.64 15.56 -23.64
N SER A 268 6.06 16.68 -24.04
CA SER A 268 6.11 17.28 -25.38
C SER A 268 6.22 18.80 -25.29
N THR A 269 6.28 19.50 -26.43
CA THR A 269 6.20 20.97 -26.46
C THR A 269 5.08 21.41 -27.36
N ASN A 270 4.44 22.54 -27.06
CA ASN A 270 3.40 23.08 -27.95
C ASN A 270 3.93 23.33 -29.36
N ARG A 271 5.19 23.73 -29.53
CA ARG A 271 5.76 23.98 -30.86
C ARG A 271 5.82 22.72 -31.71
N GLU A 272 6.23 21.60 -31.10
CA GLU A 272 6.22 20.31 -31.77
C GLU A 272 4.79 19.86 -32.08
N GLU A 273 3.87 19.94 -31.11
CA GLU A 273 2.47 19.54 -31.32
C GLU A 273 1.71 20.40 -32.34
N ASP A 274 2.04 21.69 -32.43
CA ASP A 274 1.45 22.65 -33.37
C ASP A 274 2.13 22.64 -34.75
N ASN A 275 3.06 21.71 -34.99
CA ASN A 275 3.88 21.64 -36.21
C ASN A 275 4.60 22.97 -36.53
N GLN A 276 5.00 23.71 -35.49
CA GLN A 276 5.69 24.99 -35.64
C GLN A 276 7.19 24.75 -35.78
N LYS A 277 7.75 25.17 -36.91
CA LYS A 277 9.20 25.16 -37.15
C LYS A 277 9.94 25.96 -36.07
N PRO A 278 11.15 25.54 -35.66
CA PRO A 278 12.05 26.40 -34.92
C PRO A 278 12.30 27.69 -35.67
N ALA A 279 12.35 28.82 -34.96
CA ALA A 279 12.60 30.11 -35.58
C ALA A 279 14.04 30.16 -36.14
N VAL A 280 14.22 29.72 -37.39
CA VAL A 280 15.54 29.61 -38.03
C VAL A 280 16.09 31.00 -38.31
N THR A 281 16.97 31.49 -37.45
CA THR A 281 17.75 32.71 -37.72
C THR A 281 19.22 32.40 -38.02
N VAL A 282 19.68 31.18 -37.75
CA VAL A 282 21.07 30.71 -37.97
C VAL A 282 21.09 29.20 -38.28
N ASN A 283 22.24 28.67 -38.72
CA ASN A 283 22.47 27.25 -39.07
C ASN A 283 22.15 26.23 -37.94
N PHE A 284 21.81 26.67 -36.74
CA PHE A 284 21.51 25.82 -35.60
C PHE A 284 20.47 26.45 -34.68
N THR A 285 19.33 25.81 -34.47
CA THR A 285 18.28 26.24 -33.54
C THR A 285 17.84 25.06 -32.69
N MET A 286 17.80 25.25 -31.36
CA MET A 286 17.49 24.20 -30.40
C MET A 286 16.37 24.69 -29.46
N GLU A 287 15.16 24.21 -29.72
CA GLU A 287 13.96 24.42 -28.90
C GLU A 287 13.69 23.12 -28.14
N THR A 288 14.67 22.68 -27.35
CA THR A 288 14.55 21.47 -26.53
C THR A 288 14.53 21.80 -25.06
N PHE A 289 13.97 20.90 -24.27
CA PHE A 289 14.18 20.81 -22.82
C PHE A 289 14.89 19.49 -22.50
N ARG A 290 15.84 19.54 -21.56
CA ARG A 290 16.65 18.39 -21.14
C ARG A 290 16.64 18.27 -19.62
N PRO A 291 15.69 17.52 -19.03
CA PRO A 291 15.76 17.17 -17.63
C PRO A 291 16.63 15.93 -17.41
N TYR A 292 17.03 15.71 -16.17
CA TYR A 292 17.55 14.42 -15.74
C TYR A 292 16.48 13.33 -15.87
N SER A 293 16.91 12.08 -16.04
CA SER A 293 16.05 10.90 -16.01
C SER A 293 16.13 10.18 -14.66
N SER A 294 15.39 9.08 -14.51
CA SER A 294 15.53 8.13 -13.41
C SER A 294 16.94 7.54 -13.24
N ASN A 295 17.76 7.52 -14.30
CA ASN A 295 19.13 7.00 -14.26
C ASN A 295 20.17 7.98 -13.76
N SER A 296 19.79 9.21 -13.40
CA SER A 296 20.68 10.12 -12.70
C SER A 296 21.31 9.45 -11.48
N THR A 297 22.63 9.54 -11.37
CA THR A 297 23.39 9.08 -10.20
C THR A 297 23.08 9.91 -8.95
N ASN A 298 22.60 11.15 -9.12
CA ASN A 298 22.06 11.95 -8.03
C ASN A 298 20.54 11.77 -7.95
N ALA A 299 20.06 11.10 -6.90
CA ALA A 299 18.65 10.84 -6.66
C ALA A 299 17.81 12.12 -6.58
N GLN A 300 18.37 13.23 -6.07
CA GLN A 300 17.65 14.51 -5.96
C GLN A 300 17.28 15.12 -7.32
N TYR A 301 17.96 14.70 -8.39
CA TYR A 301 17.72 15.22 -9.74
C TYR A 301 16.71 14.39 -10.52
N ARG A 302 16.39 13.17 -10.07
CA ARG A 302 15.47 12.28 -10.78
C ARG A 302 14.07 12.91 -10.83
N PRO A 303 13.29 12.66 -11.89
CA PRO A 303 11.90 13.05 -11.93
C PRO A 303 11.13 12.46 -10.74
N GLN A 304 10.25 13.26 -10.14
CA GLN A 304 9.40 12.85 -9.01
C GLN A 304 7.95 13.22 -9.27
N LEU A 305 7.04 12.33 -8.92
CA LEU A 305 5.60 12.59 -8.88
C LEU A 305 5.20 12.75 -7.41
N ILE A 306 4.76 13.96 -7.04
CA ILE A 306 4.35 14.31 -5.68
C ILE A 306 2.83 14.29 -5.68
N ILE A 307 2.23 13.50 -4.77
CA ILE A 307 0.77 13.28 -4.73
C ILE A 307 0.29 13.50 -3.31
N GLU A 308 -0.74 14.33 -3.15
CA GLU A 308 -1.50 14.45 -1.91
C GLU A 308 -2.86 13.80 -2.07
N TYR A 309 -3.28 13.06 -1.04
CA TYR A 309 -4.55 12.36 -1.06
C TYR A 309 -5.17 12.28 0.33
N ILE A 310 -6.48 12.06 0.38
CA ILE A 310 -7.19 11.68 1.58
C ILE A 310 -7.75 10.28 1.37
N THR A 311 -7.77 9.47 2.42
CA THR A 311 -8.54 8.22 2.44
C THR A 311 -9.80 8.48 3.23
N GLU A 312 -10.95 8.10 2.68
CA GLU A 312 -12.15 8.04 3.51
C GLU A 312 -11.87 7.10 4.69
N PRO A 313 -12.32 7.44 5.91
CA PRO A 313 -12.33 6.49 7.00
C PRO A 313 -13.01 5.21 6.50
N PRO A 314 -12.52 4.02 6.87
CA PRO A 314 -13.27 2.81 6.58
C PRO A 314 -14.71 3.05 7.05
N PRO A 315 -15.73 2.62 6.27
CA PRO A 315 -17.11 2.69 6.72
C PRO A 315 -17.16 2.12 8.14
N PRO A 316 -17.89 2.75 9.08
CA PRO A 316 -18.03 2.19 10.41
C PRO A 316 -18.43 0.73 10.25
N GLU A 317 -17.56 -0.17 10.73
CA GLU A 317 -17.74 -1.61 10.57
C GLU A 317 -19.17 -1.92 10.98
N GLU A 318 -19.95 -2.49 10.06
CA GLU A 318 -21.35 -2.83 10.36
C GLU A 318 -21.31 -3.65 11.64
N SER A 319 -21.98 -3.16 12.69
CA SER A 319 -22.02 -3.86 13.98
C SER A 319 -22.34 -5.32 13.68
N PRO A 320 -21.46 -6.27 14.07
CA PRO A 320 -21.54 -7.64 13.62
C PRO A 320 -22.96 -8.14 13.88
N GLN A 321 -23.66 -8.51 12.81
CA GLN A 321 -24.95 -9.15 12.93
C GLN A 321 -24.76 -10.32 13.92
N PRO A 322 -25.55 -10.40 15.01
CA PRO A 322 -25.29 -11.32 16.10
C PRO A 322 -25.16 -12.72 15.51
N SER A 323 -23.94 -13.25 15.53
CA SER A 323 -23.70 -14.63 15.11
C SER A 323 -24.48 -15.53 16.05
N PRO A 324 -25.01 -16.67 15.55
CA PRO A 324 -25.73 -17.61 16.39
C PRO A 324 -24.90 -17.91 17.66
N PRO A 325 -25.54 -17.99 18.83
CA PRO A 325 -24.84 -18.25 20.08
C PRO A 325 -23.96 -19.50 19.96
N PRO A 326 -22.72 -19.47 20.47
CA PRO A 326 -21.82 -20.62 20.37
C PRO A 326 -22.42 -21.84 21.06
N LYS A 327 -22.31 -23.02 20.43
CA LYS A 327 -22.62 -24.26 21.13
C LYS A 327 -21.53 -24.48 22.18
N GLY A 328 -21.96 -24.74 23.42
CA GLY A 328 -21.07 -24.87 24.57
C GLY A 328 -19.89 -25.84 24.38
N CYS A 329 -18.98 -25.85 25.35
CA CYS A 329 -17.71 -26.57 25.31
C CYS A 329 -17.82 -28.08 25.56
N LYS A 330 -19.01 -28.58 25.89
CA LYS A 330 -19.25 -30.00 26.19
C LYS A 330 -18.77 -30.90 25.05
N ASN A 331 -18.04 -31.97 25.41
CA ASN A 331 -17.44 -32.95 24.49
C ASN A 331 -16.40 -32.39 23.49
N LYS A 332 -15.93 -31.15 23.63
CA LYS A 332 -14.88 -30.57 22.78
C LYS A 332 -13.49 -30.78 23.38
N LYS A 333 -12.50 -30.98 22.51
CA LYS A 333 -11.07 -31.08 22.84
C LYS A 333 -10.32 -30.00 22.10
N HIS A 334 -9.17 -29.59 22.64
CA HIS A 334 -8.29 -28.63 21.98
C HIS A 334 -9.00 -27.33 21.62
N ILE A 335 -9.67 -26.74 22.61
CA ILE A 335 -10.30 -25.41 22.54
C ILE A 335 -10.03 -24.68 23.85
N TYR A 336 -10.21 -23.36 23.85
CA TYR A 336 -10.39 -22.60 25.08
C TYR A 336 -11.88 -22.55 25.40
N CYS A 337 -12.24 -22.79 26.66
CA CYS A 337 -13.62 -22.76 27.12
C CYS A 337 -13.80 -21.74 28.24
N TYR A 338 -14.70 -20.81 28.03
CA TYR A 338 -15.00 -19.74 28.95
C TYR A 338 -16.36 -19.98 29.61
N LEU A 339 -16.34 -20.16 30.93
CA LEU A 339 -17.52 -20.35 31.77
C LEU A 339 -17.70 -19.12 32.65
N VAL A 340 -18.91 -18.60 32.75
CA VAL A 340 -19.19 -17.36 33.48
C VAL A 340 -20.51 -17.50 34.21
N THR A 341 -20.58 -16.97 35.43
CA THR A 341 -21.80 -17.06 36.25
C THR A 341 -22.95 -16.28 35.63
N THR A 342 -24.19 -16.65 35.96
CA THR A 342 -25.40 -16.01 35.43
C THR A 342 -25.44 -14.50 35.70
N ASP A 343 -24.87 -14.04 36.81
CA ASP A 343 -24.74 -12.63 37.19
C ASP A 343 -23.54 -11.92 36.55
N ARG A 344 -22.74 -12.64 35.77
CA ARG A 344 -21.50 -12.17 35.13
C ARG A 344 -20.47 -11.61 36.13
N GLN A 345 -20.50 -12.03 37.39
CA GLN A 345 -19.59 -11.54 38.43
C GLN A 345 -18.35 -12.41 38.64
N SER A 346 -18.33 -13.64 38.11
CA SER A 346 -17.12 -14.47 38.12
C SER A 346 -17.03 -15.30 36.86
N ALA A 347 -15.82 -15.60 36.43
CA ALA A 347 -15.57 -16.45 35.27
C ALA A 347 -14.37 -17.39 35.47
N ILE A 348 -14.40 -18.50 34.74
CA ILE A 348 -13.33 -19.49 34.70
C ILE A 348 -13.01 -19.78 33.24
N LEU A 349 -11.74 -19.65 32.90
CA LEU A 349 -11.23 -19.98 31.58
C LEU A 349 -10.47 -21.31 31.63
N TRP A 350 -10.87 -22.25 30.79
CA TRP A 350 -10.39 -23.62 30.73
C TRP A 350 -9.59 -23.89 29.46
N ALA A 351 -8.57 -24.75 29.58
CA ALA A 351 -7.84 -25.32 28.46
C ALA A 351 -7.46 -26.79 28.75
N GLN A 352 -7.06 -27.50 27.70
CA GLN A 352 -6.55 -28.86 27.79
C GLN A 352 -5.05 -28.90 27.49
N LEU A 353 -4.24 -29.12 28.53
CA LEU A 353 -2.81 -29.41 28.39
C LEU A 353 -2.61 -30.87 27.99
N GLU A 354 -1.66 -31.13 27.10
CA GLU A 354 -1.30 -32.48 26.64
C GLU A 354 -0.31 -33.17 27.59
N ASN A 355 0.50 -32.40 28.31
CA ASN A 355 1.43 -32.91 29.32
C ASN A 355 0.71 -33.16 30.65
N GLU A 356 0.25 -34.40 30.89
CA GLU A 356 -0.45 -34.80 32.12
C GLU A 356 0.42 -34.72 33.41
N ASP A 357 1.73 -34.57 33.26
CA ASP A 357 2.66 -34.34 34.36
C ASP A 357 2.82 -32.86 34.72
N ASP A 358 2.21 -31.94 33.97
CA ASP A 358 2.29 -30.50 34.24
C ASP A 358 1.71 -30.18 35.63
N GLU A 359 2.52 -29.52 36.45
CA GLU A 359 2.20 -29.14 37.83
C GLU A 359 1.00 -28.19 37.94
N ARG A 360 0.63 -27.51 36.85
CA ARG A 360 -0.48 -26.56 36.80
C ARG A 360 -1.84 -27.21 36.59
N ILE A 361 -1.89 -28.51 36.30
CA ILE A 361 -3.15 -29.24 36.12
C ILE A 361 -3.96 -29.23 37.42
N TYR A 362 -5.27 -28.97 37.35
CA TYR A 362 -6.12 -28.58 38.50
C TYR A 362 -6.04 -29.52 39.72
N TYR A 363 -5.89 -30.84 39.50
CA TYR A 363 -5.82 -31.83 40.56
C TYR A 363 -4.41 -32.00 41.17
N LYS A 364 -3.39 -31.38 40.59
CA LYS A 364 -2.02 -31.41 41.13
C LYS A 364 -1.91 -30.47 42.34
N PRO A 365 -1.07 -30.76 43.34
CA PRO A 365 -0.96 -29.94 44.56
C PRO A 365 -0.58 -28.48 44.31
N THR A 366 0.24 -28.19 43.29
CA THR A 366 0.79 -26.86 43.00
C THR A 366 -0.03 -26.02 42.03
N ALA A 367 -1.11 -26.55 41.45
CA ALA A 367 -1.98 -25.80 40.55
C ALA A 367 -2.66 -24.60 41.23
N ASN A 368 -2.63 -23.44 40.57
CA ASN A 368 -3.27 -22.21 41.07
C ASN A 368 -4.80 -22.30 41.07
N CYS A 369 -5.37 -22.94 40.05
CA CYS A 369 -6.80 -23.18 39.96
C CYS A 369 -7.13 -24.62 40.41
N LYS A 370 -7.98 -24.75 41.42
CA LYS A 370 -8.43 -26.05 41.98
C LYS A 370 -9.86 -26.42 41.60
N ASN A 371 -10.47 -25.66 40.70
CA ASN A 371 -11.83 -25.97 40.25
C ASN A 371 -11.82 -27.30 39.50
N THR A 372 -12.90 -28.07 39.65
CA THR A 372 -13.10 -29.30 38.89
C THR A 372 -13.81 -28.92 37.58
N PRO A 373 -13.35 -29.37 36.41
CA PRO A 373 -14.06 -29.14 35.16
C PRO A 373 -15.46 -29.76 35.23
N PRO A 374 -16.47 -29.18 34.56
CA PRO A 374 -17.81 -29.77 34.55
C PRO A 374 -17.78 -31.21 33.99
N PRO A 375 -18.74 -32.07 34.35
CA PRO A 375 -18.84 -33.41 33.79
C PRO A 375 -18.95 -33.38 32.26
N ASP A 376 -18.27 -34.30 31.57
CA ASP A 376 -18.19 -34.41 30.10
C ASP A 376 -17.26 -33.41 29.39
N TYR A 377 -16.27 -32.87 30.12
CA TYR A 377 -15.27 -31.91 29.62
C TYR A 377 -13.87 -32.56 29.67
N PHE A 378 -13.02 -32.23 28.69
CA PHE A 378 -11.66 -32.78 28.60
C PHE A 378 -10.57 -31.84 29.14
N PHE A 379 -10.97 -30.74 29.79
CA PHE A 379 -10.05 -29.72 30.30
C PHE A 379 -9.36 -30.15 31.58
N ASN A 380 -8.10 -29.75 31.74
CA ASN A 380 -7.29 -30.08 32.90
C ASN A 380 -6.53 -28.86 33.47
N TYR A 381 -6.62 -27.69 32.85
CA TYR A 381 -6.04 -26.44 33.31
C TYR A 381 -7.10 -25.33 33.33
N CYS A 382 -7.07 -24.47 34.35
CA CYS A 382 -7.98 -23.33 34.46
C CYS A 382 -7.31 -22.08 35.03
N ILE A 383 -7.90 -20.93 34.74
CA ILE A 383 -7.61 -19.63 35.36
C ILE A 383 -8.93 -19.06 35.89
N ASN A 384 -8.93 -18.67 37.16
CA ASN A 384 -10.07 -18.01 37.79
C ASN A 384 -9.98 -16.50 37.60
N ASN A 385 -11.08 -15.91 37.16
CA ASN A 385 -11.29 -14.47 37.06
C ASN A 385 -12.40 -14.15 38.09
N PRO A 386 -12.01 -13.79 39.33
CA PRO A 386 -12.92 -13.65 40.46
C PRO A 386 -13.73 -12.35 40.46
#